data_AF-A0A645HZQ7-F1
#
_entry.id   AF-A0A645HZQ7-F1
#
_cell.length_a   1.000
_cell.length_b   1.000
_cell.length_c   1.000
_cell.angle_alpha   90.00
_cell.angle_beta   90.00
_cell.angle_gamma   90.00
#
_symmetry.space_group_name_H-M   'P 1'
#
loop_
_entity.id
_entity.type
_entity.pdbx_description
1 polymer ?
#
loop_
_entity_poly.entity_id
_entity_poly.type
_entity_poly.pdbx_seq_one_letter_code
_entity_poly.pdbx_strand_id
1 'polypeptide(L)' 'MSVDGNKMKITTTASGELRLYANSSGSTVGGDWWRMEFVILNGKIEYRGNGGDQDRVTVAAGKTVTLDFNAGTGTIQ' A
#
# COMPACT_ATOMS: atom_id res chain seq x y z
N MET A 1 -8.65 -9.33 3.73
CA MET A 1 -7.82 -8.45 4.57
C MET A 1 -8.18 -8.72 6.02
N SER A 2 -7.21 -8.81 6.91
CA SER A 2 -7.41 -8.93 8.36
C SER A 2 -6.68 -7.80 9.08
N VAL A 3 -7.12 -7.50 10.31
CA VAL A 3 -6.51 -6.51 11.19
C VAL A 3 -6.13 -7.20 12.50
N ASP A 4 -4.90 -6.98 12.94
CA ASP A 4 -4.32 -7.53 14.17
C ASP A 4 -3.62 -6.38 14.91
N GLY A 5 -4.30 -5.84 15.92
CA GLY A 5 -3.92 -4.56 16.54
C GLY A 5 -3.85 -3.44 15.49
N ASN A 6 -2.67 -2.85 15.33
CA ASN A 6 -2.42 -1.77 14.37
C ASN A 6 -1.98 -2.27 12.98
N LYS A 7 -1.87 -3.59 12.80
CA LYS A 7 -1.34 -4.18 11.57
C LYS A 7 -2.46 -4.66 10.67
N MET A 8 -2.48 -4.15 9.45
CA MET A 8 -3.34 -4.67 8.38
C MET A 8 -2.57 -5.73 7.60
N LYS A 9 -3.23 -6.85 7.26
CA LYS A 9 -2.64 -7.96 6.51
C LYS A 9 -3.51 -8.35 5.32
N ILE A 10 -2.89 -8.58 4.17
CA ILE A 10 -3.55 -9.09 2.97
C ILE A 10 -2.64 -10.05 2.21
N THR A 11 -3.23 -11.12 1.68
CA THR A 11 -2.53 -12.07 0.80
C THR A 11 -2.81 -11.70 -0.65
N THR A 12 -1.75 -11.54 -1.43
CA THR A 12 -1.81 -11.31 -2.88
C THR A 12 -2.34 -12.56 -3.58
N THR A 13 -3.17 -12.38 -4.60
CA THR A 13 -3.83 -13.49 -5.32
C THR A 13 -3.21 -13.78 -6.69
N ALA A 14 -2.38 -12.86 -7.20
CA ALA A 14 -1.76 -12.95 -8.51
C ALA A 14 -0.38 -12.31 -8.50
N SER A 15 0.41 -12.60 -9.52
CA SER A 15 1.70 -11.92 -9.76
C SER A 15 1.49 -10.61 -10.51
N GLY A 16 2.28 -9.57 -10.20
CA GLY A 16 2.21 -8.28 -10.87
C GLY A 16 2.74 -7.13 -10.03
N GLU A 17 2.55 -5.89 -10.51
CA GLU A 17 2.84 -4.69 -9.72
C GLU A 17 1.82 -4.52 -8.60
N LEU A 18 2.30 -4.44 -7.36
CA LEU A 18 1.46 -4.15 -6.22
C LEU A 18 1.07 -2.67 -6.22
N ARG A 19 -0.24 -2.40 -6.22
CA ARG A 19 -0.81 -1.06 -6.09
C ARG A 19 -1.62 -0.98 -4.81
N LEU A 20 -1.24 -0.06 -3.93
CA LEU A 20 -1.92 0.18 -2.66
C LEU A 20 -2.37 1.63 -2.62
N TYR A 21 -3.60 1.87 -2.19
CA TYR A 21 -4.12 3.22 -1.99
C TYR A 21 -5.08 3.23 -0.81
N ALA A 22 -5.18 4.38 -0.16
CA ALA A 22 -6.22 4.63 0.83
C ALA A 22 -7.45 5.25 0.15
N ASN A 23 -8.64 4.93 0.65
CA ASN A 23 -9.88 5.58 0.24
C ASN A 23 -10.56 6.18 1.48
N SER A 24 -11.10 7.39 1.32
CA SER A 24 -11.87 8.08 2.37
C SER A 24 -12.97 8.91 1.73
N SER A 25 -14.18 8.87 2.30
CA SER A 25 -15.30 9.72 1.91
C SER A 25 -15.05 11.20 2.20
N GLY A 26 -14.08 11.53 3.07
CA GLY A 26 -13.63 12.90 3.32
C GLY A 26 -12.55 13.38 2.34
N SER A 27 -12.14 12.54 1.37
CA SER A 27 -11.11 12.92 0.40
C SER A 27 -11.65 13.92 -0.61
N THR A 28 -10.92 15.02 -0.80
CA THR A 28 -11.24 16.07 -1.79
C THR A 28 -10.55 15.84 -3.13
N VAL A 29 -9.76 14.76 -3.28
CA VAL A 29 -9.00 14.47 -4.51
C VAL A 29 -9.84 13.82 -5.61
N GLY A 30 -11.16 13.73 -5.44
CA GLY A 30 -12.13 13.56 -6.53
C GLY A 30 -11.78 12.53 -7.60
N GLY A 31 -11.72 11.24 -7.25
CA GLY A 31 -11.45 10.16 -8.22
C GLY A 31 -9.97 9.97 -8.61
N ASP A 32 -9.09 10.92 -8.28
CA ASP A 32 -7.63 10.78 -8.40
C ASP A 32 -7.07 9.86 -7.30
N TRP A 33 -7.51 8.59 -7.29
CA TRP A 33 -7.09 7.59 -6.31
C TRP A 33 -5.56 7.45 -6.20
N TRP A 34 -4.85 7.71 -7.30
CA TRP A 34 -3.39 7.69 -7.37
C TRP A 34 -2.74 8.71 -6.43
N ARG A 35 -3.43 9.80 -6.06
CA ARG A 35 -2.93 10.80 -5.09
C ARG A 35 -2.96 10.30 -3.65
N MET A 36 -3.66 9.19 -3.42
CA MET A 36 -3.69 8.45 -2.15
C MET A 36 -2.93 7.12 -2.27
N GLU A 37 -2.14 6.93 -3.33
CA GLU A 37 -1.28 5.77 -3.55
C GLU A 37 -0.06 5.82 -2.63
N PHE A 38 0.40 4.64 -2.23
CA PHE A 38 1.66 4.44 -1.54
C PHE A 38 2.26 3.09 -1.91
N VAL A 39 3.57 2.95 -1.69
CA VAL A 39 4.33 1.71 -1.94
C VAL A 39 5.13 1.32 -0.70
N ILE A 40 5.61 0.08 -0.65
CA ILE A 40 6.49 -0.40 0.41
C ILE A 40 7.92 -0.46 -0.13
N LEU A 41 8.79 0.46 0.28
CA LEU A 41 10.19 0.49 -0.13
C LEU A 41 11.09 0.41 1.11
N ASN A 42 12.06 -0.49 1.09
CA ASN A 42 13.01 -0.67 2.19
C ASN A 42 12.34 -0.82 3.57
N GLY A 43 11.20 -1.53 3.63
CA GLY A 43 10.43 -1.75 4.85
C GLY A 43 9.56 -0.57 5.31
N LYS A 44 9.49 0.52 4.54
CA LYS A 44 8.74 1.74 4.87
C LYS A 44 7.56 1.96 3.92
N ILE A 45 6.52 2.62 4.44
CA ILE A 45 5.42 3.12 3.62
C ILE A 45 5.84 4.46 3.02
N GLU A 46 5.98 4.50 1.69
CA GLU A 46 6.33 5.71 0.94
C GLU A 46 5.10 6.23 0.20
N TYR A 47 4.65 7.44 0.53
CA TYR A 47 3.42 8.04 -0.02
C TYR A 47 3.68 8.79 -1.32
N ARG A 48 2.82 8.59 -2.33
CA ARG A 48 2.91 9.32 -3.61
C ARG A 48 2.53 10.79 -3.47
N GLY A 49 1.39 11.07 -2.81
CA GLY A 49 0.83 12.41 -2.72
C GLY A 49 0.62 13.06 -4.09
N ASN A 50 1.10 14.29 -4.25
CA ASN A 50 1.06 15.01 -5.54
C ASN A 50 2.31 14.74 -6.42
N GLY A 51 3.13 13.74 -6.06
CA GLY A 51 4.35 13.39 -6.77
C GLY A 51 4.12 12.60 -8.07
N GLY A 52 5.21 12.39 -8.80
CA GLY A 52 5.25 11.57 -10.01
C GLY A 52 5.11 10.07 -9.74
N ASP A 53 5.44 9.25 -10.74
CA ASP A 53 5.45 7.80 -10.55
C ASP A 53 6.51 7.37 -9.54
N GLN A 54 6.13 6.44 -8.66
CA GLN A 54 7.02 5.84 -7.68
C GLN A 54 7.67 4.58 -8.25
N ASP A 55 8.84 4.20 -7.69
CA ASP A 55 9.42 2.88 -7.88
C ASP A 55 8.38 1.80 -7.55
N ARG A 56 8.30 0.78 -8.41
CA ARG A 56 7.26 -0.25 -8.34
C ARG A 56 7.78 -1.49 -7.65
N VAL A 57 6.89 -2.11 -6.86
CA VAL A 57 7.15 -3.38 -6.20
C VAL A 57 6.35 -4.47 -6.88
N THR A 58 7.05 -5.44 -7.46
CA THR A 58 6.42 -6.62 -8.04
C THR A 58 6.27 -7.72 -7.01
N VAL A 59 5.11 -8.36 -6.98
CA VAL A 59 4.79 -9.48 -6.10
C VAL A 59 4.42 -10.72 -6.91
N ALA A 60 4.56 -11.89 -6.29
CA ALA A 60 3.98 -13.13 -6.78
C ALA A 60 2.65 -13.40 -6.05
N ALA A 61 1.83 -14.31 -6.58
CA ALA A 61 0.65 -14.81 -5.85
C ALA A 61 1.07 -15.46 -4.51
N GLY A 62 0.21 -15.34 -3.49
CA GLY A 62 0.40 -15.96 -2.18
C GLY A 62 1.29 -15.17 -1.22
N LYS A 63 1.84 -14.02 -1.64
CA LYS A 63 2.63 -13.14 -0.77
C LYS A 63 1.77 -12.41 0.25
N THR A 64 2.25 -12.34 1.48
CA THR A 64 1.60 -11.61 2.57
C THR A 64 2.15 -10.20 2.64
N VAL A 65 1.28 -9.21 2.43
CA VAL A 65 1.56 -7.80 2.63
C VAL A 65 1.08 -7.41 4.03
N THR A 66 1.95 -6.81 4.82
CA THR A 66 1.61 -6.24 6.13
C THR A 66 1.87 -4.74 6.13
N LEU A 67 0.95 -3.97 6.70
CA LEU A 67 1.04 -2.52 6.85
C LEU A 67 0.84 -2.14 8.32
N ASP A 68 1.70 -1.27 8.84
CA ASP A 68 1.55 -0.61 10.13
C ASP A 68 1.67 0.90 9.91
N PHE A 69 0.52 1.57 9.77
CA PHE A 69 0.47 3.02 9.52
C PHE A 69 0.94 3.85 10.71
N ASN A 70 0.82 3.34 11.94
CA ASN A 70 1.29 4.03 13.13
C ASN A 70 2.82 4.03 13.19
N ALA A 71 3.44 2.92 12.78
CA ALA A 71 4.90 2.83 12.67
C ALA A 71 5.46 3.38 11.34
N GLY A 72 4.62 3.61 10.33
CA GLY A 72 5.05 4.00 8.99
C GLY A 72 5.82 2.90 8.24
N THR A 73 5.53 1.63 8.56
CA THR A 73 6.29 0.47 8.04
C THR A 73 5.41 -0.50 7.27
N GLY A 74 6.03 -1.26 6.38
CA GLY A 74 5.37 -2.31 5.62
C GLY A 74 6.32 -3.45 5.28
N THR A 75 5.77 -4.66 5.12
CA THR A 75 6.53 -5.85 4.70
C THR A 75 5.79 -6.63 3.64
N ILE A 76 6.55 -7.37 2.83
CA ILE A 76 6.05 -8.29 1.80
C ILE A 76 6.85 -9.59 1.93
N GLN A 77 6.16 -10.72 2.14
CA GLN A 77 6.78 -12.03 2.41
C GLN A 77 6.12 -13.16 1.63
#